data_AF-A0A965NC02-F1
#
_entry.id   AF-A0A965NC02-F1
#
_cell.length_a   1.000
_cell.length_b   1.000
_cell.length_c   1.000
_cell.angle_alpha   90.00
_cell.angle_beta   90.00
_cell.angle_gamma   90.00
#
_symmetry.space_group_name_H-M   'P 1'
#
loop_
_entity.id
_entity.type
_entity.pdbx_description
1 polymer ?
#
loop_
_entity_poly.entity_id
_entity_poly.type
_entity_poly.pdbx_seq_one_letter_code
_entity_poly.pdbx_strand_id
1 'polypeptide(L)'
;MKALHELTATEARALLGQGKISAEQLVRTTLEYINEREPEIEAWVCLRPDLAIQQAKELDRQGSQGLLHGIPFGAKDIFDTRDFPTTFGSPIYATHICP
;
A
#
# COMPACT_ATOMS: atom_id res chain seq x y z
N MET A 1 3.57 20.94 -8.86
CA MET A 1 3.77 20.19 -7.59
C MET A 1 3.89 18.72 -7.95
N LYS A 2 4.77 17.99 -7.26
CA LYS A 2 4.96 16.55 -7.46
C LYS A 2 3.67 15.80 -7.04
N ALA A 3 3.25 14.77 -7.78
CA ALA A 3 2.07 14.00 -7.39
C ALA A 3 2.37 13.21 -6.11
N LEU A 4 1.34 12.93 -5.28
CA LEU A 4 1.57 12.28 -3.98
C LEU A 4 2.22 10.90 -4.11
N HIS A 5 1.85 10.14 -5.15
CA HIS A 5 2.42 8.81 -5.41
C HIS A 5 3.88 8.84 -5.89
N GLU A 6 4.41 10.00 -6.29
CA GLU A 6 5.81 10.15 -6.69
C GLU A 6 6.72 10.48 -5.51
N LEU A 7 6.15 10.88 -4.35
CA LEU A 7 6.92 11.22 -3.16
C LEU A 7 7.80 10.05 -2.71
N THR A 8 9.01 10.36 -2.27
CA THR A 8 9.80 9.36 -1.55
C THR A 8 9.14 9.07 -0.19
N ALA A 9 9.47 7.93 0.42
CA ALA A 9 8.96 7.60 1.75
C ALA A 9 9.32 8.68 2.81
N THR A 10 10.50 9.30 2.70
CA THR A 10 10.92 10.36 3.62
C THR A 10 10.19 11.68 3.37
N GLU A 11 9.92 12.04 2.11
CA GLU A 11 9.08 13.19 1.74
C GLU A 11 7.65 13.00 2.27
N ALA A 12 7.03 11.85 1.98
CA ALA A 12 5.69 11.52 2.46
C ALA A 12 5.61 11.53 3.99
N ARG A 13 6.60 10.94 4.67
CA ARG A 13 6.65 10.90 6.14
C ARG A 13 6.71 12.30 6.76
N ALA A 14 7.47 13.21 6.15
CA ALA A 14 7.57 14.59 6.61
C ALA A 14 6.24 15.34 6.44
N LEU A 15 5.55 15.15 5.31
CA LEU A 15 4.25 15.80 5.05
C LEU A 15 3.13 15.23 5.93
N LEU A 16 3.09 13.91 6.14
CA LEU A 16 2.18 13.25 7.08
C LEU A 16 2.40 13.76 8.51
N GLY A 17 3.66 13.85 8.95
CA GLY A 17 4.00 14.36 10.29
C GLY A 17 3.65 15.83 10.51
N GLN A 18 3.54 16.61 9.42
CA GLN A 18 3.09 18.01 9.44
C GLN A 18 1.57 18.15 9.28
N GLY A 19 0.83 17.05 9.05
CA GLY A 19 -0.61 17.09 8.74
C GLY A 19 -0.93 17.76 7.41
N LYS A 20 0.04 17.89 6.49
CA LYS A 20 -0.16 18.51 5.17
C LYS A 20 -0.87 17.60 4.18
N ILE A 21 -0.74 16.29 4.39
CA ILE A 21 -1.46 15.23 3.68
C ILE A 21 -1.94 14.21 4.71
N SER A 22 -2.97 13.46 4.38
CA SER A 22 -3.40 12.29 5.15
C SER A 22 -2.88 10.99 4.53
N ALA A 23 -2.82 9.91 5.33
CA ALA A 23 -2.50 8.57 4.84
C ALA A 23 -3.55 8.12 3.82
N GLU A 24 -4.83 8.43 4.05
CA GLU A 24 -5.90 8.14 3.08
C GLU A 24 -5.63 8.83 1.72
N GLN A 25 -5.26 10.11 1.70
CA GLN A 25 -4.95 10.83 0.46
C GLN A 25 -3.77 10.18 -0.28
N LEU A 26 -2.71 9.85 0.45
CA LEU A 26 -1.54 9.20 -0.14
C LEU A 26 -1.91 7.84 -0.75
N VAL A 27 -2.61 6.98 -0.01
CA VAL A 27 -3.04 5.65 -0.47
C VAL A 27 -3.96 5.74 -1.67
N ARG A 28 -4.94 6.65 -1.68
CA ARG A 28 -5.85 6.83 -2.83
C ARG A 28 -5.11 7.22 -4.10
N THR A 29 -4.23 8.21 -4.03
CA THR A 29 -3.44 8.65 -5.18
C THR A 29 -2.48 7.55 -5.66
N THR A 30 -1.95 6.73 -4.76
CA THR A 30 -1.15 5.54 -5.15
C THR A 30 -2.02 4.49 -5.86
N LEU A 31 -3.23 4.20 -5.36
CA LEU A 31 -4.14 3.23 -5.98
C LEU A 31 -4.64 3.69 -7.35
N GLU A 32 -4.91 4.98 -7.52
CA GLU A 32 -5.25 5.59 -8.82
C GLU A 32 -4.13 5.33 -9.84
N TYR A 33 -2.88 5.63 -9.47
CA TYR A 33 -1.73 5.38 -10.33
C TYR A 33 -1.52 3.89 -10.64
N ILE A 34 -1.73 3.01 -9.66
CA ILE A 34 -1.70 1.55 -9.90
C ILE A 34 -2.75 1.18 -10.95
N ASN A 35 -4.00 1.63 -10.78
CA ASN A 35 -5.09 1.31 -11.69
C ASN A 35 -4.84 1.81 -13.12
N GLU A 36 -4.21 2.97 -13.27
CA GLU A 36 -3.83 3.52 -14.59
C GLU A 36 -2.75 2.69 -15.28
N ARG A 37 -1.80 2.12 -14.53
CA ARG A 37 -0.62 1.45 -15.09
C ARG A 37 -0.71 -0.07 -15.16
N GLU A 38 -1.57 -0.68 -14.34
CA GLU A 38 -1.65 -2.13 -14.21
C GLU A 38 -1.95 -2.88 -15.53
N PRO A 39 -2.76 -2.36 -16.47
CA PRO A 39 -2.97 -3.03 -17.76
C PRO A 39 -1.70 -3.23 -18.61
N GLU A 40 -0.65 -2.48 -18.33
CA GLU A 40 0.63 -2.56 -19.04
C GLU A 40 1.73 -3.23 -18.20
N ILE A 41 1.71 -3.02 -16.88
CA ILE A 41 2.79 -3.46 -15.99
C ILE A 41 2.52 -4.87 -15.43
N GLU A 42 1.26 -5.19 -15.12
CA GLU A 42 0.86 -6.46 -14.49
C GLU A 42 1.69 -6.77 -13.22
N ALA A 43 1.84 -5.78 -12.31
CA ALA A 43 2.71 -5.89 -11.14
C ALA A 43 2.08 -6.67 -9.97
N TRP A 44 0.74 -6.72 -9.86
CA TRP A 44 0.07 -7.14 -8.64
C TRP A 44 -0.65 -8.48 -8.81
N VAL A 45 -0.16 -9.51 -8.13
CA VAL A 45 -0.90 -10.80 -8.02
C VAL A 45 -2.16 -10.69 -7.15
N CYS A 46 -2.14 -9.79 -6.17
CA CYS A 46 -3.26 -9.51 -5.29
C CYS A 46 -3.19 -8.05 -4.82
N LEU A 47 -4.27 -7.31 -5.03
CA LEU A 47 -4.44 -5.93 -4.57
C LEU A 47 -5.78 -5.82 -3.84
N ARG A 48 -5.80 -5.20 -2.66
CA ARG A 48 -7.01 -5.00 -1.84
C ARG A 48 -7.23 -3.51 -1.56
N PRO A 49 -7.74 -2.72 -2.53
CA PRO A 49 -7.88 -1.27 -2.40
C PRO A 49 -8.69 -0.85 -1.18
N ASP A 50 -9.82 -1.51 -0.92
CA ASP A 50 -10.69 -1.18 0.21
C ASP A 50 -10.02 -1.38 1.56
N LEU A 51 -9.24 -2.45 1.70
CA LEU A 51 -8.50 -2.75 2.92
C LEU A 51 -7.39 -1.70 3.15
N ALA A 52 -6.64 -1.35 2.09
CA ALA A 52 -5.60 -0.32 2.17
C ALA A 52 -6.18 1.04 2.59
N ILE A 53 -7.32 1.43 2.01
CA ILE A 53 -8.02 2.68 2.36
C ILE A 53 -8.52 2.62 3.81
N GLN A 54 -9.11 1.49 4.25
CA GLN A 54 -9.58 1.31 5.62
C GLN A 54 -8.43 1.47 6.63
N GLN A 55 -7.30 0.82 6.39
CA GLN A 55 -6.12 0.91 7.25
C GLN A 55 -5.57 2.34 7.30
N ALA A 56 -5.51 3.03 6.15
CA ALA A 56 -5.07 4.42 6.09
C ALA A 56 -5.95 5.36 6.93
N LYS A 57 -7.28 5.21 6.83
CA LYS A 57 -8.25 5.97 7.65
C LYS A 57 -8.13 5.71 9.15
N GLU A 58 -7.75 4.49 9.52
CA GLU A 58 -7.49 4.15 10.92
C GLU A 58 -6.21 4.82 11.41
N LEU A 59 -5.13 4.78 10.62
CA LEU A 59 -3.87 5.44 10.94
C LEU A 59 -3.99 6.97 11.02
N ASP A 60 -4.85 7.58 10.20
CA ASP A 60 -5.14 9.03 10.24
C ASP A 60 -5.83 9.45 11.55
N ARG A 61 -6.55 8.54 12.21
CA ARG A 61 -7.19 8.79 13.52
C ARG A 61 -6.25 8.56 14.71
N GLN A 62 -5.07 8.00 14.46
CA GLN A 62 -4.08 7.68 15.49
C GLN A 62 -2.94 8.72 15.50
N GLY A 63 -2.28 8.85 16.65
CA GLY A 63 -1.00 9.57 16.71
C GLY A 63 0.09 8.79 15.98
N SER A 64 1.14 9.48 15.51
CA SER A 64 2.21 8.84 14.73
C SER A 64 2.89 7.66 15.46
N GLN A 65 2.80 6.45 14.90
CA GLN A 65 3.35 5.21 15.44
C GLN A 65 4.63 4.75 14.68
N GLY A 66 5.69 5.56 14.72
CA GLY A 66 7.00 5.19 14.18
C GLY A 66 7.30 5.68 12.75
N LEU A 67 8.33 5.10 12.11
CA LEU A 67 8.91 5.65 10.87
C LEU A 67 8.03 5.43 9.64
N LEU A 68 7.26 4.35 9.59
CA LEU A 68 6.41 3.98 8.45
C LEU A 68 4.92 4.29 8.65
N HIS A 69 4.56 5.03 9.70
CA HIS A 69 3.16 5.40 9.97
C HIS A 69 2.53 6.09 8.75
N GLY A 70 1.52 5.46 8.15
CA GLY A 70 0.78 5.98 7.00
C GLY A 70 1.48 5.83 5.65
N ILE A 71 2.65 5.18 5.58
CA ILE A 71 3.38 4.97 4.32
C ILE A 71 2.88 3.68 3.64
N PRO A 72 2.33 3.74 2.41
CA PRO A 72 1.98 2.54 1.66
C PRO A 72 3.22 1.76 1.24
N PHE A 73 3.12 0.43 1.25
CA PHE A 73 4.16 -0.45 0.71
C PHE A 73 3.54 -1.66 0.00
N GLY A 74 4.25 -2.19 -0.99
CA GLY A 74 3.94 -3.48 -1.61
C GLY A 74 4.90 -4.55 -1.11
N ALA A 75 4.39 -5.76 -0.91
CA ALA A 75 5.20 -6.93 -0.57
C ALA A 75 5.30 -7.86 -1.78
N LYS A 76 6.49 -8.45 -1.99
CA LYS A 76 6.66 -9.50 -3.01
C LYS A 76 5.90 -10.75 -2.59
N ASP A 77 5.30 -11.45 -3.55
CA ASP A 77 4.56 -12.71 -3.37
C ASP A 77 5.44 -13.92 -3.02
N ILE A 78 6.39 -13.72 -2.13
CA ILE A 78 7.25 -14.74 -1.51
C ILE A 78 7.33 -14.54 0.01
N PHE A 79 6.77 -13.43 0.50
CA PHE A 79 6.66 -13.16 1.92
C PHE A 79 5.30 -13.68 2.39
N ASP A 80 5.33 -14.45 3.47
CA ASP A 80 4.11 -14.94 4.09
C ASP A 80 3.31 -13.78 4.66
N THR A 81 2.01 -13.79 4.37
CA THR A 81 1.07 -12.80 4.86
C THR A 81 -0.15 -13.50 5.44
N ARG A 82 -0.67 -12.97 6.55
CA ARG A 82 -1.86 -13.52 7.21
C ARG A 82 -3.15 -13.19 6.46
N ASP A 83 -3.22 -11.99 5.91
CA ASP A 83 -4.47 -11.41 5.40
C ASP A 83 -4.54 -11.41 3.85
N PHE A 84 -3.50 -11.89 3.18
CA PHE A 84 -3.39 -12.02 1.73
C PHE A 84 -2.94 -13.44 1.36
N PRO A 85 -3.28 -13.94 0.15
CA PRO A 85 -2.68 -15.17 -0.36
C PRO A 85 -1.19 -14.96 -0.63
N THR A 86 -0.40 -16.02 -0.46
CA THR A 86 1.01 -16.06 -0.87
C THR A 86 1.16 -17.19 -1.89
N THR A 87 1.32 -16.88 -3.18
CA THR A 87 1.23 -17.85 -4.29
C THR A 87 2.57 -18.23 -4.90
N PHE A 88 3.68 -17.61 -4.46
CA PHE A 88 5.03 -17.85 -4.97
C PHE A 88 5.16 -17.72 -6.49
N GLY A 89 4.22 -17.02 -7.15
CA GLY A 89 4.11 -16.95 -8.61
C GLY A 89 3.92 -18.31 -9.30
N SER A 90 3.35 -19.31 -8.62
CA SER A 90 3.18 -20.67 -9.17
C SER A 90 1.74 -21.18 -9.02
N PRO A 91 1.13 -21.77 -10.08
CA PRO A 91 -0.22 -22.31 -10.03
C PRO A 91 -0.45 -23.37 -8.94
N ILE A 92 0.60 -24.06 -8.51
CA ILE A 92 0.53 -25.09 -7.45
C ILE A 92 0.09 -24.47 -6.11
N TYR A 93 0.40 -23.20 -5.89
CA TYR A 93 0.11 -22.48 -4.64
C TYR A 93 -1.01 -21.44 -4.80
N ALA A 94 -1.82 -21.54 -5.86
CA ALA A 94 -2.88 -20.56 -6.15
C ALA A 94 -3.92 -20.40 -5.00
N THR A 95 -4.06 -21.40 -4.13
CA THR A 95 -4.95 -21.37 -2.96
C THR A 95 -4.19 -21.38 -1.64
N HIS A 96 -2.90 -21.09 -1.64
CA HIS A 96 -2.09 -21.08 -0.42
C HIS A 96 -2.39 -19.83 0.41
N ILE A 97 -2.80 -20.06 1.65
CA ILE A 97 -3.01 -19.03 2.67
C ILE A 97 -2.12 -19.42 3.84
N CYS A 98 -1.25 -18.50 4.26
CA CYS A 98 -0.38 -18.75 5.40
C CYS A 98 -1.23 -18.87 6.68
N PRO A 99 -0.99 -19.90 7.53
CA PRO A 99 -1.75 -20.09 8.77
C PRO A 99 -1.58 -18.96 9.80
#